data_AF-B1PS49-F1
#
_entry.id   AF-B1PS49-F1
#
_cell.length_a   1.000
_cell.length_b   1.000
_cell.length_c   1.000
_cell.angle_alpha   90.00
_cell.angle_beta   90.00
_cell.angle_gamma   90.00
#
_symmetry.space_group_name_H-M   'P 1'
#
loop_
_entity.id
_entity.type
_entity.pdbx_description
1 polymer ?
#
loop_
_entity_poly.entity_id
_entity_poly.type
_entity_poly.pdbx_seq_one_letter_code
_entity_poly.pdbx_strand_id
1 'polypeptide(L)'
;IPESVVHARGVGAHGEFQVYEPLAEITKAGFLNDPSKTTPVFVRFSTVQGSRGSGDTVRDVRGFSTKLYTDEGNYDLVGNNTPV
;
A
#
# COMPACT_ATOMS: atom_id res chain seq x y z
N ILE A 1 6.93 18.25 -11.69
CA ILE A 1 7.29 18.20 -10.26
C ILE A 1 8.50 17.29 -10.06
N PRO A 2 9.31 17.48 -8.99
CA PRO A 2 10.41 16.57 -8.64
C PRO A 2 9.93 15.13 -8.46
N GLU A 3 10.83 14.15 -8.69
CA GLU A 3 10.55 12.75 -8.36
C GLU A 3 10.72 12.49 -6.85
N SER A 4 10.20 11.35 -6.38
CA SER A 4 10.45 10.91 -5.01
C SER A 4 11.95 10.70 -4.76
N VAL A 5 12.44 11.09 -3.59
CA VAL A 5 13.86 10.93 -3.21
C VAL A 5 14.31 9.46 -3.27
N VAL A 6 13.39 8.54 -2.94
CA VAL A 6 13.53 7.09 -3.09
C VAL A 6 12.22 6.55 -3.66
N HIS A 7 12.24 5.35 -4.25
CA HIS A 7 11.06 4.75 -4.86
C HIS A 7 10.47 5.57 -6.02
N ALA A 8 11.33 6.24 -6.79
CA ALA A 8 10.92 7.11 -7.90
C ALA A 8 10.27 6.32 -9.05
N ARG A 9 10.82 5.14 -9.40
CA ARG A 9 10.22 4.22 -10.38
C ARG A 9 9.15 3.36 -9.73
N GLY A 10 7.91 3.49 -10.19
CA GLY A 10 6.79 2.71 -9.69
C GLY A 10 5.53 2.82 -10.52
N VAL A 11 4.58 1.93 -10.25
CA VAL A 11 3.26 1.83 -10.90
C VAL A 11 2.20 1.69 -9.81
N GLY A 12 1.00 2.18 -10.06
CA GLY A 12 -0.11 2.06 -9.13
C GLY A 12 -1.39 1.55 -9.76
N ALA A 13 -2.25 1.00 -8.91
CA ALA A 13 -3.55 0.46 -9.28
C ALA A 13 -4.58 0.72 -8.17
N HIS A 14 -5.83 0.90 -8.58
CA HIS A 14 -6.98 0.93 -7.66
C HIS A 14 -7.47 -0.49 -7.37
N GLY A 15 -8.10 -0.66 -6.21
CA GLY A 15 -8.72 -1.92 -5.83
C GLY A 15 -9.59 -1.77 -4.59
N GLU A 16 -9.91 -2.90 -3.99
CA GLU A 16 -10.80 -3.02 -2.84
C GLU A 16 -10.19 -3.96 -1.79
N PHE A 17 -10.37 -3.62 -0.51
CA PHE A 17 -10.01 -4.44 0.64
C PHE A 17 -11.27 -4.83 1.43
N GLN A 18 -11.34 -6.08 1.86
CA GLN A 18 -12.40 -6.61 2.70
C GLN A 18 -11.77 -7.50 3.78
N VAL A 19 -12.16 -7.26 5.03
CA VAL A 19 -11.74 -8.11 6.14
C VAL A 19 -12.55 -9.41 6.14
N TYR A 20 -11.92 -10.54 6.47
CA TYR A 20 -12.63 -11.83 6.50
C TYR A 20 -13.59 -11.94 7.69
N GLU A 21 -13.12 -11.59 8.89
CA GLU A 21 -13.87 -11.65 10.14
C GLU A 21 -13.54 -10.40 10.97
N PRO A 22 -14.44 -9.93 11.86
CA PRO A 22 -14.17 -8.78 12.71
C PRO A 22 -12.97 -9.02 13.62
N LEU A 23 -12.06 -8.04 13.71
CA LEU A 23 -10.89 -8.09 14.58
C LEU A 23 -11.07 -7.28 15.89
N ALA A 24 -12.30 -7.19 16.37
CA ALA A 24 -12.71 -6.25 17.44
C ALA A 24 -11.99 -6.51 18.78
N GLU A 25 -11.54 -7.74 19.02
CA GLU A 25 -10.79 -8.12 20.21
C GLU A 25 -9.40 -7.47 20.28
N ILE A 26 -8.81 -7.14 19.13
CA ILE A 26 -7.42 -6.65 19.04
C ILE A 26 -7.32 -5.23 18.48
N THR A 27 -8.35 -4.72 17.80
CA THR A 27 -8.34 -3.38 17.22
C THR A 27 -9.73 -2.77 17.08
N LYS A 28 -9.80 -1.46 17.28
CA LYS A 28 -11.01 -0.64 17.05
C LYS A 28 -11.09 -0.04 15.63
N ALA A 29 -10.13 -0.35 14.76
CA ALA A 29 -10.09 0.24 13.42
C ALA A 29 -11.30 -0.17 12.58
N GLY A 30 -12.10 0.81 12.10
CA GLY A 30 -13.37 0.51 11.44
C GLY A 30 -13.26 -0.40 10.20
N PHE A 31 -12.20 -0.25 9.40
CA PHE A 31 -11.99 -1.06 8.19
C PHE A 31 -11.66 -2.55 8.45
N LEU A 32 -11.45 -2.94 9.71
CA LEU A 32 -11.11 -4.30 10.14
C LEU A 32 -12.23 -4.97 10.96
N ASN A 33 -13.41 -4.36 11.05
CA ASN A 33 -14.47 -4.79 11.98
C ASN A 33 -15.83 -5.10 11.34
N ASP A 34 -15.97 -4.95 10.01
CA ASP A 34 -17.20 -5.30 9.28
C ASP A 34 -16.84 -6.07 8.00
N PRO A 35 -17.08 -7.40 7.96
CA PRO A 35 -16.80 -8.23 6.78
C PRO A 35 -17.69 -7.91 5.57
N SER A 36 -18.82 -7.23 5.75
CA SER A 36 -19.68 -6.82 4.63
C SER A 36 -19.18 -5.53 3.96
N LYS A 37 -18.26 -4.82 4.62
CA LYS A 37 -17.72 -3.55 4.16
C LYS A 37 -16.53 -3.75 3.22
N THR A 38 -16.56 -3.02 2.12
CA THR A 38 -15.44 -2.88 1.21
C THR A 38 -14.77 -1.53 1.41
N THR A 39 -13.46 -1.54 1.67
CA THR A 39 -12.63 -0.34 1.80
C THR A 39 -11.88 -0.11 0.49
N PRO A 40 -12.11 1.00 -0.23
CA PRO A 40 -11.34 1.31 -1.43
C PRO A 40 -9.85 1.44 -1.10
N VAL A 41 -9.00 0.97 -2.01
CA VAL A 41 -7.55 1.08 -1.88
C VAL A 41 -6.88 1.63 -3.14
N PHE A 42 -5.72 2.25 -2.94
CA PHE A 42 -4.76 2.49 -4.00
C PHE A 42 -3.41 1.91 -3.58
N VAL A 43 -2.85 1.06 -4.43
CA VAL A 43 -1.56 0.43 -4.20
C VAL A 43 -0.55 1.01 -5.15
N ARG A 44 0.67 1.28 -4.66
CA ARG A 44 1.83 1.64 -5.48
C ARG A 44 2.98 0.67 -5.23
N PHE A 45 3.43 0.02 -6.31
CA PHE A 45 4.63 -0.80 -6.35
C PHE A 45 5.80 0.02 -6.88
N SER A 46 7.02 -0.26 -6.41
CA SER A 46 8.21 0.51 -6.82
C SER A 46 9.51 -0.27 -6.64
N THR A 47 10.55 0.11 -7.38
CA THR A 47 11.95 -0.17 -7.00
C THR A 47 12.39 0.85 -5.93
N VAL A 48 13.64 0.83 -5.44
CA VAL A 48 14.12 1.78 -4.41
C VAL A 48 15.11 2.79 -5.00
N GLN A 49 16.21 2.31 -5.58
CA GLN A 49 17.37 3.13 -5.91
C GLN A 49 17.21 3.94 -7.20
N GLY A 50 16.60 3.34 -8.22
CA GLY A 50 16.51 3.95 -9.55
C GLY A 50 15.63 5.20 -9.61
N SER A 51 16.06 6.19 -10.40
CA SER A 51 15.23 7.33 -10.81
C SER A 51 14.00 6.88 -11.62
N ARG A 52 13.04 7.78 -11.84
CA ARG A 52 11.72 7.47 -12.45
C ARG A 52 11.78 6.73 -13.80
N GLY A 53 12.87 6.87 -14.56
CA GLY A 53 13.08 6.24 -15.86
C GLY A 53 13.86 4.92 -15.87
N SER A 54 14.22 4.35 -14.70
CA SER A 54 14.97 3.09 -14.64
C SER A 54 14.15 1.88 -15.12
N GLY A 55 14.82 0.76 -15.39
CA GLY A 55 14.17 -0.50 -15.72
C GLY A 55 13.47 -1.16 -14.53
N ASP A 56 12.41 -1.93 -14.78
CA ASP A 56 11.58 -2.55 -13.74
C ASP A 56 12.20 -3.82 -13.14
N THR A 57 12.87 -4.63 -13.97
CA THR A 57 13.37 -5.98 -13.58
C THR A 57 14.81 -5.96 -13.05
N VAL A 58 15.24 -4.86 -12.43
CA VAL A 58 16.58 -4.71 -11.84
C VAL A 58 16.71 -5.46 -10.52
N ARG A 59 17.91 -5.80 -10.07
CA ARG A 59 18.08 -6.34 -8.70
C ARG A 59 17.98 -5.21 -7.69
N ASP A 60 16.89 -5.15 -6.94
CA ASP A 60 16.66 -4.14 -5.90
C ASP A 60 15.52 -4.61 -4.95
N VAL A 61 15.36 -3.97 -3.78
CA VAL A 61 14.17 -4.14 -2.93
C VAL A 61 12.95 -3.57 -3.68
N ARG A 62 11.74 -3.99 -3.29
CA ARG A 62 10.48 -3.50 -3.86
C ARG A 62 9.62 -2.85 -2.79
N GLY A 63 9.24 -1.60 -3.02
CA GLY A 63 8.21 -0.94 -2.22
C GLY A 63 6.82 -1.46 -2.56
N PHE A 64 6.01 -1.66 -1.53
CA PHE A 64 4.62 -2.06 -1.59
C PHE A 64 3.84 -1.14 -0.63
N SER A 65 3.33 -0.04 -1.17
CA SER A 65 2.58 0.95 -0.39
C SER A 65 1.09 0.84 -0.68
N THR A 66 0.28 0.62 0.34
CA THR A 66 -1.18 0.50 0.23
C THR A 66 -1.84 1.62 1.03
N LYS A 67 -2.58 2.49 0.35
CA LYS A 67 -3.47 3.46 0.98
C LYS A 67 -4.87 2.85 1.09
N LEU A 68 -5.40 2.80 2.30
CA LEU A 68 -6.76 2.42 2.61
C LEU A 68 -7.59 3.68 2.88
N TYR A 69 -8.61 3.91 2.06
CA TYR A 69 -9.53 5.04 2.19
C TYR A 69 -10.65 4.66 3.16
N THR A 70 -10.36 4.67 4.45
CA THR A 70 -11.32 4.28 5.49
C THR A 70 -12.25 5.44 5.86
N ASP A 71 -13.45 5.13 6.35
CA ASP A 71 -14.43 6.13 6.82
C ASP A 71 -13.91 6.96 8.02
N GLU A 72 -12.91 6.44 8.72
CA GLU A 72 -12.28 7.06 9.90
C GLU A 72 -10.98 7.79 9.54
N GLY A 73 -10.67 7.92 8.24
CA GLY A 73 -9.49 8.58 7.71
C GLY A 73 -8.61 7.67 6.86
N ASN A 74 -7.65 8.27 6.16
CA ASN A 74 -6.71 7.52 5.34
C ASN A 74 -5.70 6.77 6.23
N TYR A 75 -5.54 5.47 5.98
CA TYR A 75 -4.50 4.66 6.59
C TYR A 75 -3.51 4.17 5.53
N ASP A 76 -2.23 4.46 5.72
CA ASP A 76 -1.17 4.10 4.77
C ASP A 76 -0.29 2.98 5.35
N LEU A 77 -0.39 1.79 4.77
CA LEU A 77 0.52 0.69 5.04
C LEU A 77 1.69 0.74 4.03
N VAL A 78 2.81 1.32 4.44
CA VAL A 78 3.98 1.55 3.59
C VAL A 78 5.05 0.48 3.89
N GLY A 79 5.07 -0.59 3.11
CA GLY A 79 5.97 -1.73 3.31
C GLY A 79 6.93 -1.98 2.15
N ASN A 80 7.75 -3.02 2.32
CA ASN A 80 8.63 -3.59 1.30
C ASN A 80 8.32 -5.08 1.07
N ASN A 81 8.89 -5.66 0.01
CA ASN A 81 8.77 -7.09 -0.29
C ASN A 81 9.71 -7.99 0.52
N THR A 82 10.55 -7.44 1.39
CA THR A 82 11.38 -8.18 2.34
C THR A 82 10.99 -7.80 3.77
N PRO A 83 11.06 -8.74 4.73
CA PRO A 83 10.71 -8.48 6.12
C PRO A 83 11.82 -7.73 6.89
N VAL A 84 13.05 -7.72 6.36
CA VAL A 84 14.23 -6.99 6.81
C VAL A 84 15.14 -6.63 5.63
#